data_AF-A0A0V1DQE7-F1
#
_entry.id   AF-A0A0V1DQE7-F1
#
_cell.length_a   1.000
_cell.length_b   1.000
_cell.length_c   1.000
_cell.angle_alpha   90.00
_cell.angle_beta   90.00
_cell.angle_gamma   90.00
#
_symmetry.space_group_name_H-M   'P 1'
#
loop_
_entity.id
_entity.type
_entity.pdbx_description
1 polymer ?
#
loop_
_entity_poly.entity_id
_entity_poly.type
_entity_poly.pdbx_seq_one_letter_code
_entity_poly.pdbx_strand_id
1 'polypeptide(L)'
;MVMCLLDTGCQQSLVRIKIANQIGLKGHPEHVKITRLGDSCGQHKRLQRVKFRLKDVRNDREGLSMEALCVPTICKLSANPNLRDWKYLQSFDLADQFPRPAAEID
;
A
#
# COMPACT_ATOMS: atom_id res chain seq x y z
N MET A 1 -7.24 -16.65 9.10
CA MET A 1 -5.95 -16.05 9.54
C MET A 1 -5.47 -15.12 8.44
N VAL A 2 -5.10 -13.88 8.75
CA VAL A 2 -4.63 -12.88 7.77
C VAL A 2 -3.15 -12.63 8.03
N MET A 3 -2.34 -12.55 6.98
CA MET A 3 -0.94 -12.14 7.13
C MET A 3 -0.87 -10.61 7.23
N CYS A 4 -0.13 -10.13 8.22
CA CYS A 4 0.10 -8.71 8.44
C CYS A 4 1.60 -8.42 8.35
N LEU A 5 1.98 -7.42 7.57
CA LEU A 5 3.33 -6.86 7.57
C LEU A 5 3.34 -5.62 8.47
N LEU A 6 4.22 -5.61 9.47
CA LEU A 6 4.45 -4.44 10.33
C LEU A 6 5.63 -3.66 9.78
N ASP A 7 5.34 -2.54 9.12
CA ASP A 7 6.35 -1.70 8.48
C ASP A 7 6.39 -0.32 9.16
N THR A 8 7.48 -0.04 9.88
CA THR A 8 7.70 1.24 10.55
C THR A 8 7.91 2.40 9.58
N GLY A 9 8.23 2.13 8.32
CA GLY A 9 8.32 3.13 7.26
C GLY A 9 6.95 3.56 6.73
N CYS A 10 5.89 2.82 7.05
CA CYS A 10 4.54 3.11 6.59
C CYS A 10 3.81 4.03 7.56
N GLN A 11 3.50 5.25 7.13
CA GLN A 11 2.77 6.23 7.97
C GLN A 11 1.26 5.95 8.06
N GLN A 12 0.73 5.11 7.17
CA GLN A 12 -0.70 4.83 7.07
C GLN A 12 -0.92 3.34 6.82
N SER A 13 -1.70 2.68 7.66
CA SER A 13 -2.03 1.27 7.43
C SER A 13 -2.85 1.09 6.16
N LEU A 14 -2.51 0.07 5.39
CA LEU A 14 -3.19 -0.31 4.15
C LEU A 14 -3.75 -1.72 4.27
N VAL A 15 -4.90 -1.95 3.66
CA VAL A 15 -5.48 -3.28 3.52
C VAL A 15 -5.96 -3.46 2.09
N ARG A 16 -5.80 -4.67 1.55
CA ARG A 16 -6.42 -4.96 0.25
C ARG A 16 -7.92 -4.98 0.40
N ILE A 17 -8.63 -4.30 -0.50
CA ILE A 17 -10.09 -4.30 -0.51
C ILE A 17 -10.67 -5.72 -0.60
N LYS A 18 -10.01 -6.63 -1.33
CA LYS A 18 -10.41 -8.04 -1.39
C LYS A 18 -10.38 -8.72 -0.02
N ILE A 19 -9.31 -8.49 0.76
CA ILE A 19 -9.18 -9.05 2.12
C ILE A 19 -10.22 -8.41 3.02
N ALA A 20 -10.33 -7.08 3.03
CA ALA A 20 -11.31 -6.36 3.85
C ALA A 20 -12.74 -6.88 3.61
N ASN A 21 -13.14 -7.07 2.35
CA ASN A 21 -14.44 -7.63 2.00
C ASN A 21 -14.60 -9.08 2.46
N GLN A 22 -13.58 -9.93 2.29
CA GLN A 22 -13.62 -11.35 2.71
C GLN A 22 -13.81 -11.51 4.22
N ILE A 23 -13.26 -10.61 5.02
CA ILE A 23 -13.43 -10.60 6.48
C ILE A 23 -14.54 -9.66 6.97
N GLY A 24 -15.35 -9.14 6.05
CA GLY A 24 -16.55 -8.35 6.38
C GLY A 24 -16.27 -6.98 6.99
N LEU A 25 -15.07 -6.40 6.79
CA LEU A 25 -14.77 -5.05 7.25
C LEU A 25 -15.60 -4.03 6.46
N LYS A 26 -16.41 -3.27 7.18
CA LYS A 26 -17.16 -2.14 6.63
C LYS A 26 -16.39 -0.86 6.91
N GLY A 27 -16.28 -0.04 5.89
CA GLY A 27 -15.60 1.25 5.95
C GLY A 27 -16.49 2.38 5.49
N HIS A 28 -16.05 3.60 5.76
CA HIS A 28 -16.65 4.80 5.18
C HIS A 28 -15.82 5.25 3.97
N PRO A 29 -16.46 5.84 2.93
CA PRO A 29 -15.74 6.42 1.82
C PRO A 29 -14.83 7.56 2.28
N GLU A 30 -13.68 7.71 1.64
CA GLU A 30 -12.73 8.79 1.87
C GLU A 30 -12.05 9.21 0.57
N HIS A 31 -11.91 10.53 0.37
CA HIS A 31 -11.19 11.10 -0.76
C HIS A 31 -9.72 11.25 -0.42
N VAL A 32 -8.85 10.59 -1.18
CA VAL A 32 -7.40 10.64 -1.04
C VAL A 32 -6.77 11.18 -2.32
N LYS A 33 -5.67 11.92 -2.19
CA LYS A 33 -4.82 12.32 -3.30
C LYS A 33 -3.51 11.55 -3.21
N ILE A 34 -3.19 10.79 -4.26
CA ILE A 34 -1.95 10.03 -4.36
C ILE A 34 -1.08 10.70 -5.40
N THR A 35 0.07 11.21 -5.00
CA THR A 35 1.04 11.83 -5.89
C THR A 35 2.25 10.91 -5.98
N ARG A 36 2.62 10.49 -7.20
CA ARG A 36 3.87 9.77 -7.44
C ARG A 36 4.96 10.75 -7.83
N LEU A 37 6.19 10.32 -7.63
CA LEU A 37 7.34 11.14 -8.00
C LEU A 37 7.40 11.25 -9.54
N GLY A 38 7.28 12.48 -10.05
CA GLY A 38 7.15 12.76 -11.49
C GLY A 38 5.72 13.03 -11.98
N ASP A 39 4.69 12.87 -11.14
CA ASP A 39 3.33 13.28 -11.49
C ASP A 39 3.22 14.82 -11.51
N SER A 40 2.71 15.38 -12.61
CA SER A 40 2.40 16.81 -12.70
C SER A 40 1.15 17.21 -11.89
N CYS A 41 0.20 16.28 -11.76
CA CYS A 41 -0.97 16.42 -10.92
C CYS A 41 -1.30 15.05 -10.31
N GLY A 42 -1.24 14.93 -8.98
CA GLY A 42 -1.54 13.68 -8.27
C GLY A 42 -2.95 13.16 -8.58
N GLN A 43 -3.14 11.84 -8.46
CA GLN A 43 -4.41 11.18 -8.72
C GLN A 43 -5.35 11.28 -7.52
N HIS A 44 -6.55 11.79 -7.75
CA HIS A 44 -7.63 11.77 -6.77
C HIS A 44 -8.36 10.42 -6.83
N LYS A 45 -8.50 9.76 -5.68
CA LYS A 45 -9.19 8.46 -5.56
C LYS A 45 -10.17 8.50 -4.39
N ARG A 46 -11.26 7.75 -4.53
CA ARG A 46 -12.18 7.48 -3.43
C ARG A 46 -11.94 6.07 -2.91
N LEU A 47 -11.38 5.97 -1.70
CA LEU A 47 -11.09 4.69 -1.02
C LEU A 47 -12.08 4.46 0.13
N GLN A 48 -11.99 3.31 0.79
CA GLN A 48 -12.75 3.02 2.01
C GLN A 48 -11.80 3.00 3.20
N ARG A 49 -12.09 3.75 4.27
CA ARG A 49 -11.39 3.63 5.54
C ARG A 49 -12.15 2.67 6.45
N VAL A 50 -11.47 1.61 6.86
CA VAL A 50 -12.01 0.58 7.76
C VAL A 50 -11.38 0.70 9.14
N LYS A 51 -12.13 0.30 10.16
CA LYS A 51 -11.66 0.20 11.54
C LYS A 51 -11.76 -1.25 12.00
N PHE A 52 -10.70 -1.76 12.62
CA PHE A 52 -10.64 -3.14 13.09
C PHE A 52 -9.72 -3.26 14.31
N ARG A 53 -9.65 -4.45 14.91
CA ARG A 53 -8.78 -4.73 16.05
C ARG A 53 -7.80 -5.85 15.71
N LEU A 54 -6.52 -5.64 16.03
CA LEU A 54 -5.52 -6.70 16.04
C LEU A 54 -5.46 -7.29 17.44
N LYS A 55 -5.57 -8.61 17.55
CA LYS A 55 -5.48 -9.34 18.82
C LYS A 55 -4.49 -10.48 18.69
N ASP A 56 -3.70 -10.69 19.73
CA ASP A 56 -2.87 -11.88 19.85
C ASP A 56 -3.79 -13.11 19.98
N VAL A 57 -3.61 -14.09 19.11
CA VAL A 57 -4.43 -15.31 19.10
C VAL A 57 -4.10 -16.21 20.30
N ARG A 58 -2.91 -16.09 20.89
CA ARG A 58 -2.43 -16.94 21.99
C ARG A 58 -2.72 -16.35 23.37
N ASN A 59 -2.86 -15.04 23.47
CA ASN A 59 -3.05 -14.34 24.73
C ASN A 59 -4.37 -13.58 24.72
N ASP A 60 -5.16 -13.68 25.79
CA ASP A 60 -6.47 -13.01 25.91
C ASP A 60 -6.36 -11.50 26.21
N ARG A 61 -5.31 -10.84 25.68
CA ARG A 61 -5.11 -9.41 25.85
C ARG A 61 -6.13 -8.62 25.04
N GLU A 62 -6.41 -7.40 25.50
CA GLU A 62 -7.24 -6.47 24.76
C GLU A 62 -6.59 -6.18 23.39
N GLY A 63 -7.41 -6.19 22.34
CA GLY A 63 -6.95 -5.96 20.98
C GLY A 63 -6.63 -4.49 20.71
N LEU A 64 -5.58 -4.23 19.93
CA LEU A 64 -5.22 -2.90 19.49
C LEU A 64 -6.17 -2.42 18.38
N SER A 65 -6.88 -1.32 18.61
CA SER A 65 -7.70 -0.68 17.58
C SER A 65 -6.82 -0.04 16.51
N MET A 66 -7.14 -0.29 15.25
CA MET A 66 -6.45 0.29 14.11
C MET A 66 -7.43 0.75 13.04
N GLU A 67 -6.98 1.67 12.19
CA GLU A 67 -7.66 2.09 10.98
C GLU A 67 -6.76 1.85 9.77
N ALA A 68 -7.34 1.47 8.64
CA ALA A 68 -6.58 1.30 7.39
C ALA A 68 -7.37 1.79 6.18
N LEU A 69 -6.65 2.25 5.16
CA LEU A 69 -7.24 2.52 3.85
C LEU A 69 -7.31 1.23 3.02
N CYS A 70 -8.49 0.95 2.49
CA CYS A 70 -8.71 -0.13 1.55
C CYS A 70 -8.19 0.30 0.17
N VAL A 71 -7.14 -0.39 -0.29
CA VAL A 71 -6.56 -0.19 -1.63
C VAL A 71 -6.79 -1.44 -2.48
N PRO A 72 -6.92 -1.31 -3.81
CA PRO A 72 -7.04 -2.48 -4.68
C PRO A 72 -5.76 -3.32 -4.70
N THR A 73 -4.61 -2.64 -4.71
CA THR A 73 -3.25 -3.17 -4.63
C THR A 73 -2.41 -2.15 -3.88
N ILE A 74 -1.46 -2.60 -3.05
CA ILE A 74 -0.56 -1.72 -2.30
C ILE A 74 0.47 -1.10 -3.26
N CYS A 75 1.25 -1.93 -3.97
CA CYS A 75 2.22 -1.49 -4.97
C CYS A 75 2.22 -2.39 -6.21
N LYS A 76 2.29 -1.78 -7.41
CA LYS A 76 2.58 -2.50 -8.67
C LYS A 76 3.86 -1.94 -9.26
N LEU A 77 4.84 -2.81 -9.48
CA LEU A 77 6.05 -2.45 -10.18
C LEU A 77 5.97 -2.99 -11.62
N SER A 78 6.08 -2.10 -12.60
CA SER A 78 6.25 -2.52 -13.99
C SER A 78 7.59 -3.21 -14.17
N ALA A 79 7.67 -4.15 -15.13
CA ALA A 79 8.96 -4.68 -15.54
C ALA A 79 9.84 -3.55 -16.08
N ASN A 80 11.10 -3.49 -15.65
CA ASN A 80 12.14 -2.58 -16.14
C ASN A 80 11.62 -1.15 -16.43
N PRO A 81 11.15 -0.41 -15.40
CA PRO A 81 10.67 0.95 -15.61
C PRO A 81 11.77 1.80 -16.27
N ASN A 82 11.40 2.62 -17.26
CA ASN A 82 12.35 3.54 -17.89
C ASN A 82 12.71 4.66 -16.91
N LEU A 83 13.81 4.48 -16.18
CA LEU A 83 14.26 5.44 -15.17
C LEU A 83 14.83 6.72 -15.78
N ARG A 84 15.11 6.75 -17.09
CA ARG A 84 15.66 7.94 -17.78
C ARG A 84 14.69 9.13 -17.75
N ASP A 85 13.39 8.86 -17.70
CA ASP A 85 12.34 9.88 -17.64
C ASP A 85 12.27 10.55 -16.26
N TRP A 86 12.95 10.00 -15.25
CA TRP A 86 12.89 10.45 -13.86
C TRP A 86 14.08 11.35 -13.55
N LYS A 87 13.92 12.67 -13.79
CA LYS A 87 15.00 13.68 -13.66
C LYS A 87 15.78 13.62 -12.34
N TYR A 88 15.11 13.26 -11.26
CA TYR A 88 15.68 13.17 -9.91
C TYR A 88 16.52 11.89 -9.66
N LEU A 89 16.44 10.89 -10.54
CA LEU A 89 17.25 9.69 -10.49
C LEU A 89 18.51 9.76 -11.36
N GLN A 90 18.64 10.77 -12.22
CA GLN A 90 19.73 10.88 -13.21
C GLN A 90 21.13 11.01 -12.58
N SER A 91 21.22 11.41 -11.31
CA SER A 91 22.49 11.54 -10.58
C SER A 91 22.94 10.26 -9.86
N PHE A 92 22.15 9.19 -9.90
CA PHE A 92 22.44 7.95 -9.22
C PHE A 92 22.87 6.88 -10.23
N ASP A 93 23.94 6.15 -9.90
CA ASP A 93 24.31 4.93 -10.62
C ASP A 93 23.40 3.80 -10.14
N LEU A 94 22.31 3.59 -10.87
CA LEU A 94 21.30 2.61 -10.50
C LEU A 94 21.65 1.24 -11.10
N ALA A 95 21.24 0.18 -10.41
CA ALA A 95 21.32 -1.17 -10.96
C ALA A 95 20.12 -1.42 -11.89
N ASP A 96 19.96 -0.60 -12.93
CA ASP A 96 18.90 -0.77 -13.95
C ASP A 96 19.17 -1.95 -14.91
N GLN A 97 20.31 -2.62 -14.77
CA GLN A 97 20.75 -3.69 -15.67
C GLN A 97 20.16 -5.07 -15.38
N PHE A 98 19.43 -5.26 -14.28
CA PHE A 98 18.81 -6.56 -14.01
C PHE A 98 17.36 -6.57 -14.49
N PRO A 99 17.01 -7.43 -15.48
CA PRO A 99 15.63 -7.56 -15.91
C PRO A 99 14.78 -8.02 -14.73
N ARG A 100 13.92 -7.13 -14.23
CA ARG A 100 12.95 -7.42 -13.18
C ARG A 100 11.61 -7.75 -13.84
N PRO A 101 11.03 -8.95 -13.58
CA PRO A 101 9.67 -9.23 -14.02
C PRO A 101 8.69 -8.25 -13.35
N ALA A 102 7.54 -8.04 -13.97
CA ALA A 102 6.47 -7.30 -13.33
C ALA A 102 6.07 -8.03 -12.03
N ALA A 103 5.94 -7.28 -10.95
CA ALA A 103 5.60 -7.82 -9.64
C ALA A 103 4.51 -6.97 -8.98
N GLU A 104 3.54 -7.65 -8.39
CA GLU A 104 2.71 -7.07 -7.35
C GLU A 104 3.50 -7.20 -6.05
N ILE A 105 3.82 -6.07 -5.42
CA ILE A 105 4.54 -6.05 -4.15
C ILE A 105 3.48 -5.94 -3.06
N ASP A 106 3.52 -6.92 -2.16
CA ASP A 106 2.51 -7.13 -1.14
C ASP A 106 2.83 -6.54 0.21
#